data_AF-A0A0F4R3T0-F1
#
_entry.id   AF-A0A0F4R3T0-F1
#
_cell.length_a   1.000
_cell.length_b   1.000
_cell.length_c   1.000
_cell.angle_alpha   90.00
_cell.angle_beta   90.00
_cell.angle_gamma   90.00
#
_symmetry.space_group_name_H-M   'P 1'
#
loop_
_entity.id
_entity.type
_entity.pdbx_description
1 polymer ?
#
loop_
_entity_poly.entity_id
_entity_poly.type
_entity_poly.pdbx_seq_one_letter_code
_entity_poly.pdbx_strand_id
1 'polypeptide(L)'
;MQSDPKDLLKKNKELIHSNDLKVTSHVQRPQENWVLHTVMIEGYQVPFRFKRQGKYQSLKGARVNLTYYPTTESVAGIPLEVMKVVRIKRS
;
A
#
# COMPACT_ATOMS: atom_id res chain seq x y z
N MET A 1 -10.08 -16.18 17.84
CA MET A 1 -10.50 -14.83 18.25
C MET A 1 -10.93 -14.07 17.01
N GLN A 2 -12.24 -13.94 16.77
CA GLN A 2 -12.76 -13.03 15.73
C GLN A 2 -12.85 -11.65 16.39
N SER A 3 -12.01 -10.72 15.96
CA SER A 3 -12.05 -9.35 16.48
C SER A 3 -13.39 -8.71 16.13
N ASP A 4 -14.01 -8.04 17.10
CA ASP A 4 -15.29 -7.37 16.91
C ASP A 4 -15.15 -6.29 15.81
N PRO A 5 -16.02 -6.28 14.77
CA PRO A 5 -15.97 -5.30 13.69
C PRO A 5 -15.94 -3.85 14.18
N LYS A 6 -16.56 -3.55 15.32
CA LYS A 6 -16.57 -2.21 15.92
C LYS A 6 -15.21 -1.80 16.49
N ASP A 7 -14.46 -2.75 17.04
CA ASP A 7 -13.10 -2.49 17.55
C ASP A 7 -12.09 -2.30 16.43
N LEU A 8 -12.28 -2.99 15.31
CA LEU A 8 -11.52 -2.78 14.08
C LEU A 8 -11.80 -1.40 13.48
N LEU A 9 -13.05 -0.96 13.44
CA LEU A 9 -13.43 0.38 12.94
C LEU A 9 -12.89 1.52 13.82
N LYS A 10 -12.86 1.34 15.15
CA LYS A 10 -12.27 2.34 16.07
C LYS A 10 -10.76 2.51 15.90
N LYS A 11 -10.02 1.44 15.60
CA LYS A 11 -8.57 1.46 15.35
C LYS A 11 -8.18 2.01 13.96
N ASN A 12 -9.10 2.01 13.00
CA ASN A 12 -8.83 2.25 11.58
C ASN A 12 -9.64 3.44 11.01
N LYS A 13 -9.78 4.54 11.75
CA LYS A 13 -10.58 5.71 11.32
C LYS A 13 -10.11 6.35 10.02
N GLU A 14 -8.85 6.14 9.64
CA GLU A 14 -8.21 6.71 8.44
C GLU A 14 -8.04 5.67 7.32
N LEU A 15 -8.76 4.55 7.39
CA LEU A 15 -8.71 3.53 6.36
C LEU A 15 -9.47 3.99 5.12
N ILE A 16 -8.72 4.22 4.05
CA ILE A 16 -9.22 4.69 2.76
C ILE A 16 -9.37 3.50 1.82
N HIS A 17 -10.48 3.48 1.09
CA HIS A 17 -10.76 2.54 0.03
C HIS A 17 -10.82 3.28 -1.30
N SER A 18 -10.09 2.79 -2.30
CA SER A 18 -10.09 3.37 -3.64
C SER A 18 -10.16 2.27 -4.68
N ASN A 19 -10.95 2.49 -5.72
CA ASN A 19 -11.21 1.51 -6.76
C ASN A 19 -10.72 2.02 -8.12
N ASP A 20 -10.38 1.07 -9.00
CA ASP A 20 -10.03 1.30 -10.41
C ASP A 20 -8.84 2.25 -10.67
N LEU A 21 -7.89 2.27 -9.73
CA LEU A 21 -6.72 3.13 -9.79
C LEU A 21 -5.65 2.56 -10.73
N LYS A 22 -5.14 3.39 -11.65
CA LYS A 22 -4.10 2.99 -12.61
C LYS A 22 -2.71 3.09 -11.99
N VAL A 23 -1.95 2.00 -12.07
CA VAL A 23 -0.57 1.94 -11.62
C VAL A 23 0.39 2.45 -12.68
N THR A 24 1.17 3.49 -12.38
CA THR A 24 2.19 4.05 -13.28
C THR A 24 3.55 3.37 -13.13
N SER A 25 3.91 2.98 -11.90
CA SER A 25 5.15 2.25 -11.61
C SER A 25 4.97 1.26 -10.47
N HIS A 26 5.74 0.18 -10.49
CA HIS A 26 5.80 -0.82 -9.43
C HIS A 26 7.26 -1.25 -9.25
N VAL A 27 7.85 -0.88 -8.13
CA VAL A 27 9.21 -1.23 -7.72
C VAL A 27 9.15 -2.27 -6.60
N GLN A 28 9.98 -3.32 -6.71
CA GLN A 28 10.07 -4.39 -5.73
C GLN A 28 11.48 -4.41 -5.16
N ARG A 29 11.63 -4.19 -3.85
CA ARG A 29 12.93 -4.19 -3.16
C ARG A 29 13.00 -5.34 -2.15
N PRO A 30 13.94 -6.28 -2.27
CA PRO A 30 14.17 -7.28 -1.24
C PRO A 30 14.55 -6.61 0.09
N GLN A 31 13.95 -7.07 1.18
CA GLN A 31 14.23 -6.66 2.55
C GLN A 31 14.16 -7.91 3.43
N GLU A 32 15.31 -8.56 3.63
CA GLU A 32 15.42 -9.83 4.34
C GLU A 32 14.45 -10.89 3.76
N ASN A 33 13.51 -11.37 4.56
CA ASN A 33 12.51 -12.37 4.17
C ASN A 33 11.28 -11.77 3.45
N TRP A 34 11.24 -10.45 3.29
CA TRP A 34 10.13 -9.72 2.69
C TRP A 34 10.58 -9.01 1.42
N VAL A 35 9.61 -8.69 0.57
CA VAL A 35 9.78 -7.79 -0.55
C VAL A 35 8.93 -6.57 -0.27
N LEU A 36 9.56 -5.40 -0.22
CA LEU A 36 8.88 -4.12 -0.14
C LEU A 36 8.42 -3.72 -1.55
N HIS A 37 7.11 -3.72 -1.74
CA HIS A 37 6.47 -3.25 -2.95
C HIS A 37 6.14 -1.78 -2.81
N THR A 38 6.59 -0.98 -3.75
CA THR A 38 6.25 0.45 -3.88
C THR A 38 5.54 0.65 -5.20
N VAL A 39 4.32 1.17 -5.14
CA VAL A 39 3.45 1.41 -6.29
C VAL A 39 3.17 2.91 -6.38
N MET A 40 3.28 3.46 -7.58
CA MET A 40 2.83 4.82 -7.88
C MET A 40 1.50 4.74 -8.63
N ILE A 41 0.57 5.62 -8.27
CA ILE A 41 -0.75 5.70 -8.88
C ILE A 41 -0.82 6.96 -9.73
N GLU A 42 -1.47 6.87 -10.88
CA GLU A 42 -1.73 8.01 -11.75
C GLU A 42 -2.49 9.11 -10.99
N GLY A 43 -1.97 10.35 -11.03
CA GLY A 43 -2.55 11.49 -10.32
C GLY A 43 -2.14 11.66 -8.85
N TYR A 44 -1.37 10.73 -8.28
CA TYR A 44 -0.86 10.83 -6.89
C TYR A 44 0.65 11.05 -6.87
N GLN A 45 1.10 11.96 -5.99
CA GLN A 45 2.53 12.27 -5.80
C GLN A 45 3.18 11.44 -4.66
N VAL A 46 2.37 10.66 -3.94
CA VAL A 46 2.82 9.86 -2.80
C VAL A 46 2.91 8.37 -3.15
N PRO A 47 3.89 7.64 -2.60
CA PRO A 47 4.05 6.22 -2.87
C PRO A 47 3.11 5.36 -2.02
N PHE A 48 2.61 4.29 -2.63
CA PHE A 48 1.80 3.27 -1.96
C PHE A 48 2.67 2.05 -1.66
N ARG A 49 2.83 1.71 -0.37
CA ARG A 49 3.78 0.68 0.08
C ARG A 49 3.08 -0.49 0.76
N PHE A 50 3.50 -1.71 0.43
CA PHE A 50 3.13 -2.93 1.14
C PHE A 50 4.27 -3.94 1.13
N LYS A 51 4.22 -4.92 2.04
CA LYS A 51 5.20 -6.01 2.13
C LYS A 51 4.52 -7.34 1.80
N ARG A 52 5.19 -8.19 1.03
CA ARG A 52 4.80 -9.59 0.80
C ARG A 52 6.04 -10.49 0.82
N GLN A 53 5.86 -11.76 1.13
CA GLN A 53 6.91 -12.76 0.97
C GLN A 53 6.79 -13.40 -0.42
N GLY A 54 7.92 -13.74 -1.03
CA GLY A 54 7.97 -14.46 -2.30
C GLY A 54 7.80 -13.61 -3.56
N LYS A 55 7.70 -14.28 -4.71
CA LYS A 55 7.55 -13.64 -6.02
C LYS A 55 6.17 -13.01 -6.14
N TYR A 56 6.12 -11.76 -6.58
CA TYR A 56 4.88 -11.04 -6.80
C TYR A 56 4.79 -10.49 -8.22
N GLN A 57 3.61 -10.57 -8.82
CA GLN A 57 3.39 -10.08 -10.17
C GLN A 57 3.61 -8.57 -10.24
N SER A 58 4.25 -8.10 -11.31
CA SER A 58 4.28 -6.66 -11.59
C SER A 58 2.86 -6.15 -11.83
N LEU A 59 2.61 -4.96 -11.29
CA LEU A 59 1.31 -4.27 -11.37
C LEU A 59 1.42 -3.04 -12.28
N LYS A 60 2.59 -2.78 -12.86
CA LYS A 60 2.81 -1.63 -13.75
C LYS A 60 1.81 -1.68 -14.91
N GLY A 61 1.06 -0.60 -15.11
CA GLY A 61 0.04 -0.48 -16.14
C GLY A 61 -1.31 -1.15 -15.82
N ALA A 62 -1.41 -1.91 -14.72
CA ALA A 62 -2.65 -2.52 -14.30
C ALA A 62 -3.54 -1.52 -13.55
N ARG A 63 -4.85 -1.82 -13.52
CA ARG A 63 -5.79 -1.17 -12.60
C ARG A 63 -5.95 -2.00 -11.33
N VAL A 64 -6.02 -1.31 -10.20
CA VAL A 64 -6.05 -1.95 -8.88
C VAL A 64 -7.07 -1.29 -7.96
N ASN A 65 -7.62 -2.10 -7.07
CA ASN A 65 -8.38 -1.64 -5.92
C ASN A 65 -7.46 -1.68 -4.69
N LEU A 66 -7.43 -0.58 -3.94
CA LEU A 66 -6.57 -0.36 -2.79
C LEU A 66 -7.40 -0.14 -1.52
N THR A 67 -6.90 -0.72 -0.44
CA THR A 67 -7.25 -0.34 0.92
C THR A 67 -5.97 0.06 1.63
N TYR A 68 -5.90 1.27 2.17
CA TYR A 68 -4.67 1.85 2.72
C TYR A 68 -4.98 2.90 3.77
N TYR A 69 -3.96 3.37 4.47
CA TYR A 69 -4.05 4.53 5.34
C TYR A 69 -2.83 5.43 5.15
N PRO A 70 -2.99 6.76 5.29
CA PRO A 70 -1.87 7.70 5.24
C PRO A 70 -0.95 7.47 6.45
N THR A 71 0.35 7.56 6.22
CA THR A 71 1.34 7.47 7.29
C THR A 71 2.60 8.23 6.89
N THR A 72 3.45 8.52 7.87
CA THR A 72 4.73 9.19 7.64
C THR A 72 5.84 8.24 8.03
N GLU A 73 6.75 7.95 7.10
CA GLU A 73 7.95 7.16 7.35
C GLU A 73 9.19 8.05 7.32
N SER A 74 10.08 7.91 8.31
CA SER A 74 11.38 8.57 8.29
C SER A 74 12.34 7.79 7.42
N VAL A 75 12.79 8.38 6.32
CA VAL A 75 13.80 7.80 5.41
C VAL A 75 15.04 8.68 5.50
N ALA A 76 16.15 8.11 6.02
CA ALA A 76 17.40 8.84 6.23
C ALA A 76 17.24 10.15 7.03
N GLY A 77 16.33 10.16 8.02
CA GLY A 77 16.05 11.35 8.85
C GLY A 77 15.07 12.34 8.23
N ILE A 78 14.58 12.10 7.00
CA ILE A 78 13.59 12.94 6.34
C ILE A 78 12.20 12.30 6.45
N PRO A 79 11.19 12.99 7.00
CA PRO A 79 9.83 12.50 7.03
C PRO A 79 9.25 12.49 5.62
N LEU A 80 8.78 11.33 5.17
CA LEU A 80 8.12 11.16 3.88
C LEU A 80 6.70 10.66 4.10
N GLU A 81 5.73 11.33 3.50
CA GLU A 81 4.36 10.85 3.44
C GLU A 81 4.28 9.62 2.52
N VAL A 82 3.69 8.55 3.03
CA VAL A 82 3.49 7.30 2.31
C VAL A 82 2.11 6.74 2.60
N MET A 83 1.55 6.01 1.65
CA MET A 83 0.28 5.31 1.82
C MET A 83 0.56 3.86 2.18
N LYS A 84 0.28 3.46 3.42
CA LYS A 84 0.49 2.07 3.85
C LYS A 84 -0.69 1.22 3.41
N VAL A 85 -0.44 0.37 2.43
CA VAL A 85 -1.44 -0.50 1.81
C VAL A 85 -1.61 -1.77 2.61
N VAL A 86 -2.84 -2.07 3.00
CA VAL A 86 -3.21 -3.34 3.66
C VAL A 86 -3.77 -4.36 2.66
N ARG A 87 -4.45 -3.87 1.61
CA ARG A 87 -5.00 -4.73 0.56
C ARG A 87 -4.79 -4.08 -0.81
N ILE A 88 -4.31 -4.88 -1.74
CA ILE A 88 -4.22 -4.55 -3.16
C ILE A 88 -4.75 -5.73 -3.97
N LYS A 89 -5.68 -5.46 -4.88
CA LYS A 89 -6.25 -6.45 -5.80
C LYS A 89 -6.24 -5.86 -7.19
N ARG A 90 -5.76 -6.63 -8.17
CA ARG A 90 -5.91 -6.28 -9.59
C ARG A 90 -7.39 -6.38 -9.98
N SER A 91 -7.90 -5.33 -10.64
CA SER A 91 -9.26 -5.29 -11.19
C SER A 91 -9.41 -6.25 -12.37
#